data_AF-A0A090KU56-F1
#
_entry.id   AF-A0A090KU56-F1
#
_cell.length_a   1.000
_cell.length_b   1.000
_cell.length_c   1.000
_cell.angle_alpha   90.00
_cell.angle_beta   90.00
_cell.angle_gamma   90.00
#
_symmetry.space_group_name_H-M   'P 1'
#
loop_
_entity.id
_entity.type
_entity.pdbx_description
1 polymer ?
#
loop_
_entity_poly.entity_id
_entity_poly.type
_entity_poly.pdbx_seq_one_letter_code
_entity_poly.pdbx_strand_id
1 'polypeptide(L)'
;MKKEKIENGEIDGNEDNDEDDCSAPSSSVDMDSRTRITVRNLRIREDTAKYLYNLSENAPYYDPKSRSMRENPNEGKDEMSKGNFAGENFVRYTGEVIDANEAQLFAWNARTKGIDINALADPTKVEIMRKEYEKEKKDRMKQIFDKYGGEEHMISTKDEDLTNA
;
A
#
# COMPACT_ATOMS: atom_id res chain seq x y z
N MET A 1 -35.63 6.96 -72.44
CA MET A 1 -34.82 7.98 -71.74
C MET A 1 -34.29 7.37 -70.45
N LYS A 2 -32.97 7.49 -70.22
CA LYS A 2 -32.20 7.22 -68.98
C LYS A 2 -32.15 5.75 -68.51
N LYS A 3 -31.08 5.24 -67.89
CA LYS A 3 -29.61 5.37 -67.95
C LYS A 3 -29.12 4.38 -66.87
N GLU A 4 -28.39 3.34 -67.28
CA GLU A 4 -27.21 2.68 -66.68
C GLU A 4 -26.79 2.80 -65.18
N LYS A 5 -26.18 1.67 -64.73
CA LYS A 5 -25.05 1.45 -63.76
C LYS A 5 -25.39 1.31 -62.25
N ILE A 6 -24.77 0.48 -61.39
CA ILE A 6 -23.67 -0.54 -61.28
C ILE A 6 -24.01 -1.31 -59.95
N GLU A 7 -23.74 -2.60 -59.74
CA GLU A 7 -22.50 -3.11 -59.10
C GLU A 7 -22.49 -4.66 -59.05
N ASN A 8 -21.37 -5.22 -59.49
CA ASN A 8 -21.06 -6.65 -59.53
C ASN A 8 -20.45 -7.11 -58.21
N GLY A 9 -20.68 -8.37 -57.83
CA GLY A 9 -19.90 -9.01 -56.76
C GLY A 9 -20.36 -10.44 -56.44
N GLU A 10 -20.22 -11.36 -57.39
CA GLU A 10 -20.35 -12.81 -57.15
C GLU A 10 -18.97 -13.43 -56.82
N ILE A 11 -18.87 -13.98 -55.62
CA ILE A 11 -18.55 -15.38 -55.23
C ILE A 11 -17.35 -16.12 -55.87
N ASP A 12 -16.56 -16.66 -54.93
CA ASP A 12 -15.68 -17.85 -54.90
C ASP A 12 -14.29 -17.88 -55.56
N GLY A 13 -13.33 -18.28 -54.73
CA GLY A 13 -11.98 -18.71 -55.09
C GLY A 13 -11.32 -19.39 -53.88
N ASN A 14 -11.56 -20.69 -53.77
CA ASN A 14 -10.97 -21.62 -52.80
C ASN A 14 -9.59 -22.08 -53.32
N GLU A 15 -8.53 -22.08 -52.50
CA GLU A 15 -7.32 -22.91 -52.71
C GLU A 15 -6.37 -22.89 -51.49
N ASP A 16 -6.51 -23.93 -50.66
CA ASP A 16 -5.51 -24.85 -50.08
C ASP A 16 -4.14 -24.40 -49.51
N ASN A 17 -3.87 -25.02 -48.33
CA ASN A 17 -2.61 -25.33 -47.63
C ASN A 17 -1.95 -24.27 -46.73
N ASP A 18 -1.99 -24.49 -45.42
CA ASP A 18 -0.89 -25.20 -44.73
C ASP A 18 -1.35 -25.64 -43.32
N GLU A 19 -1.10 -26.91 -43.01
CA GLU A 19 -1.30 -27.52 -41.69
C GLU A 19 -0.31 -26.92 -40.68
N ASP A 20 -0.70 -25.85 -39.98
CA ASP A 20 -0.09 -25.51 -38.70
C ASP A 20 -0.95 -26.07 -37.57
N ASP A 21 -0.46 -27.20 -37.05
CA ASP A 21 -0.84 -27.90 -35.84
C ASP A 21 -0.92 -26.96 -34.63
N CYS A 22 -2.02 -26.21 -34.53
CA CYS A 22 -2.51 -25.71 -33.26
C CYS A 22 -3.63 -26.66 -32.82
N SER A 23 -3.23 -27.87 -32.43
CA SER A 23 -3.95 -28.59 -31.39
C SER A 23 -4.04 -27.69 -30.17
N ALA A 24 -5.05 -26.81 -30.14
CA ALA A 24 -5.52 -26.21 -28.91
C ALA A 24 -5.70 -27.40 -27.97
N PRO A 25 -4.98 -27.46 -26.83
CA PRO A 25 -5.05 -28.62 -25.96
C PRO A 25 -6.51 -28.79 -25.63
N SER A 26 -7.10 -29.83 -26.25
CA SER A 26 -8.46 -30.23 -26.04
C SER A 26 -8.67 -30.12 -24.56
N SER A 27 -9.57 -29.24 -24.15
CA SER A 27 -10.00 -29.08 -22.78
C SER A 27 -10.80 -30.31 -22.36
N SER A 28 -10.33 -31.52 -22.69
CA SER A 28 -10.65 -32.74 -22.01
C SER A 28 -10.03 -32.61 -20.62
N VAL A 29 -10.70 -31.82 -19.80
CA VAL A 29 -10.63 -31.96 -18.36
C VAL A 29 -10.97 -33.41 -18.09
N ASP A 30 -9.96 -34.18 -17.69
CA ASP A 30 -10.16 -35.57 -17.29
C ASP A 30 -11.29 -35.58 -16.26
N MET A 31 -12.41 -36.21 -16.61
CA MET A 31 -13.61 -36.29 -15.78
C MET A 31 -13.41 -37.26 -14.59
N ASP A 32 -12.19 -37.73 -14.38
CA ASP A 32 -11.85 -38.68 -13.34
C ASP A 32 -11.96 -38.00 -11.97
N SER A 33 -12.83 -38.52 -11.10
CA SER A 33 -13.16 -37.90 -9.81
C SER A 33 -11.99 -37.88 -8.80
N ARG A 34 -10.85 -38.48 -9.16
CA ARG A 34 -9.67 -38.68 -8.30
C ARG A 34 -8.54 -37.69 -8.55
N THR A 35 -8.42 -37.15 -9.77
CA THR A 35 -7.53 -36.03 -10.13
C THR A 35 -8.26 -34.69 -10.15
N ARG A 36 -9.60 -34.72 -10.10
CA ARG A 36 -10.43 -33.58 -9.71
C ARG A 36 -9.98 -33.12 -8.34
N ILE A 37 -9.02 -32.20 -8.30
CA ILE A 37 -8.65 -31.42 -7.13
C ILE A 37 -10.00 -30.94 -6.60
N THR A 38 -10.50 -31.58 -5.54
CA THR A 38 -11.76 -31.19 -4.93
C THR A 38 -11.60 -29.71 -4.67
N VAL A 39 -12.52 -28.89 -5.20
CA VAL A 39 -12.41 -27.44 -5.09
C VAL A 39 -12.40 -27.14 -3.61
N ARG A 40 -11.20 -26.92 -3.06
CA ARG A 40 -11.04 -26.60 -1.64
C ARG A 40 -11.54 -25.19 -1.47
N ASN A 41 -12.26 -24.91 -0.39
CA ASN A 41 -12.58 -23.53 -0.07
C ASN A 41 -11.26 -22.78 0.18
N LEU A 42 -10.93 -21.79 -0.67
CA LEU A 42 -9.68 -21.03 -0.60
C LEU A 42 -9.62 -20.07 0.61
N ARG A 43 -10.76 -19.83 1.27
CA ARG A 43 -10.79 -18.99 2.47
C ARG A 43 -10.03 -19.67 3.61
N ILE A 44 -8.98 -19.01 4.06
CA ILE A 44 -8.26 -19.31 5.29
C ILE A 44 -9.25 -19.13 6.45
N ARG A 45 -9.39 -20.16 7.29
CA ARG A 45 -10.41 -20.17 8.36
C ARG A 45 -9.91 -19.47 9.62
N GLU A 46 -8.59 -19.39 9.78
CA GLU A 46 -7.90 -18.68 10.86
C GLU A 46 -8.08 -17.15 10.75
N ASP A 47 -8.18 -16.63 9.52
CA ASP A 47 -8.34 -15.19 9.26
C ASP A 47 -9.81 -14.76 9.39
N THR A 48 -10.08 -13.95 10.42
CA THR A 48 -11.38 -13.34 10.63
C THR A 48 -11.62 -12.20 9.63
N ALA A 49 -12.85 -12.09 9.12
CA ALA A 49 -13.20 -10.99 8.22
C ALA A 49 -13.33 -9.67 9.01
N LYS A 50 -12.95 -8.54 8.40
CA LYS A 50 -12.90 -7.23 9.07
C LYS A 50 -14.24 -6.84 9.73
N TYR A 51 -15.34 -7.03 9.02
CA TYR A 51 -16.69 -6.70 9.51
C TYR A 51 -17.22 -7.66 10.60
N LEU A 52 -16.46 -8.70 10.96
CA LEU A 52 -16.82 -9.63 12.04
C LEU A 52 -16.04 -9.35 13.33
N TYR A 53 -15.13 -8.36 13.35
CA TYR A 53 -14.42 -7.99 14.58
C TYR A 53 -15.37 -7.36 15.61
N ASN A 54 -16.31 -6.53 15.17
CA ASN A 54 -17.31 -5.90 16.02
C ASN A 54 -18.69 -5.98 15.37
N LEU A 55 -19.62 -6.68 16.03
CA LEU A 55 -21.00 -6.90 15.57
C LEU A 55 -21.99 -5.88 16.16
N SER A 56 -21.53 -4.93 16.96
CA SER A 56 -22.39 -3.87 17.48
C SER A 56 -22.83 -2.91 16.37
N GLU A 57 -23.98 -2.27 16.56
CA GLU A 57 -24.52 -1.30 15.59
C GLU A 57 -23.61 -0.08 15.41
N ASN A 58 -22.83 0.26 16.44
CA ASN A 58 -21.86 1.38 16.44
C ASN A 58 -20.46 0.96 15.95
N ALA A 59 -20.32 -0.20 15.32
CA ALA A 59 -19.03 -0.63 14.79
C ALA A 59 -18.57 0.28 13.64
N PRO A 60 -17.25 0.44 13.44
CA PRO A 60 -16.69 1.13 12.28
C PRO A 60 -17.21 0.60 10.95
N TYR A 61 -17.46 1.53 10.03
CA TYR A 61 -17.97 1.20 8.72
C TYR A 61 -16.96 0.38 7.88
N TYR A 62 -17.44 -0.74 7.33
CA TYR A 62 -16.73 -1.55 6.34
C TYR A 62 -17.30 -1.28 4.94
N ASP A 63 -16.44 -0.88 4.01
CA ASP A 63 -16.82 -0.74 2.59
C ASP A 63 -16.65 -2.10 1.89
N PRO A 64 -17.74 -2.80 1.48
CA PRO A 64 -17.65 -4.11 0.86
C PRO A 64 -17.06 -4.09 -0.55
N LYS A 65 -17.00 -2.91 -1.21
CA LYS A 65 -16.49 -2.78 -2.57
C LYS A 65 -14.96 -2.78 -2.56
N SER A 66 -14.37 -1.83 -1.86
CA SER A 66 -12.91 -1.72 -1.68
C SER A 66 -12.37 -2.71 -0.65
N ARG A 67 -13.24 -3.34 0.14
CA ARG A 67 -12.90 -4.24 1.26
C ARG A 67 -12.09 -3.53 2.35
N SER A 68 -12.32 -2.23 2.53
CA SER A 68 -11.59 -1.40 3.48
C SER A 68 -12.38 -1.08 4.74
N MET A 69 -11.73 -1.14 5.90
CA MET A 69 -12.23 -0.64 7.19
C MET A 69 -11.26 0.41 7.70
N ARG A 70 -11.73 1.65 7.91
CA ARG A 70 -10.87 2.79 8.24
C ARG A 70 -10.47 2.80 9.71
N GLU A 71 -11.47 2.93 10.58
CA GLU A 71 -11.30 3.01 12.03
C GLU A 71 -11.10 1.64 12.67
N ASN A 72 -10.67 1.65 13.94
CA ASN A 72 -10.40 0.44 14.69
C ASN A 72 -11.71 -0.17 15.23
N PRO A 73 -12.08 -1.41 14.86
CA PRO A 73 -13.30 -2.03 15.38
C PRO A 73 -13.31 -2.26 16.90
N ASN A 74 -12.15 -2.22 17.56
CA ASN A 74 -11.95 -2.49 18.98
C ASN A 74 -11.55 -1.24 19.78
N GLU A 75 -12.06 -0.05 19.42
CA GLU A 75 -11.84 1.17 20.20
C GLU A 75 -12.18 0.97 21.69
N GLY A 76 -11.22 1.28 22.57
CA GLY A 76 -11.38 1.19 24.03
C GLY A 76 -11.15 -0.19 24.65
N LYS A 77 -10.76 -1.21 23.88
CA LYS A 77 -10.27 -2.49 24.42
C LYS A 77 -8.77 -2.60 24.15
N ASP A 78 -8.00 -2.98 25.17
CA ASP A 78 -6.55 -3.23 25.08
C ASP A 78 -6.22 -4.53 24.29
N GLU A 79 -6.86 -4.74 23.14
CA GLU A 79 -6.64 -5.89 22.27
C GLU A 79 -5.62 -5.61 21.16
N MET A 80 -5.09 -4.39 21.10
CA MET A 80 -3.96 -4.03 20.22
C MET A 80 -2.78 -5.00 20.40
N SER A 81 -2.61 -5.55 21.61
CA SER A 81 -1.54 -6.48 22.00
C SER A 81 -1.72 -7.90 21.44
N LYS A 82 -2.93 -8.29 21.01
CA LYS A 82 -3.21 -9.67 20.54
C LYS A 82 -2.98 -9.90 19.05
N GLY A 83 -2.37 -8.93 18.34
CA GLY A 83 -2.23 -9.01 16.88
C GLY A 83 -3.56 -8.82 16.13
N ASN A 84 -4.55 -8.24 16.80
CA ASN A 84 -5.85 -7.96 16.21
C ASN A 84 -5.76 -6.73 15.29
N PHE A 85 -6.62 -6.69 14.28
CA PHE A 85 -6.70 -5.57 13.33
C PHE A 85 -7.03 -4.25 14.04
N ALA A 86 -6.13 -3.28 13.94
CA ALA A 86 -6.22 -1.95 14.59
C ALA A 86 -6.78 -0.85 13.67
N GLY A 87 -7.44 -1.22 12.56
CA GLY A 87 -7.88 -0.28 11.52
C GLY A 87 -6.83 -0.07 10.42
N GLU A 88 -7.29 0.26 9.20
CA GLU A 88 -6.37 0.54 8.10
C GLU A 88 -5.69 1.90 8.23
N ASN A 89 -6.32 2.89 8.85
CA ASN A 89 -5.72 4.21 9.03
C ASN A 89 -4.44 4.11 9.86
N PHE A 90 -4.44 3.26 10.90
CA PHE A 90 -3.23 2.98 11.68
C PHE A 90 -2.11 2.45 10.79
N VAL A 91 -2.36 1.37 10.05
CA VAL A 91 -1.33 0.74 9.20
C VAL A 91 -0.81 1.69 8.11
N ARG A 92 -1.69 2.52 7.52
CA ARG A 92 -1.33 3.45 6.43
C ARG A 92 -0.31 4.51 6.83
N TYR A 93 -0.32 4.96 8.08
CA TYR A 93 0.60 5.98 8.58
C TYR A 93 1.76 5.41 9.40
N THR A 94 1.88 4.08 9.48
CA THR A 94 2.98 3.42 10.18
C THR A 94 4.09 2.99 9.22
N GLY A 95 5.31 2.83 9.76
CA GLY A 95 6.47 2.34 9.02
C GLY A 95 7.13 3.40 8.14
N GLU A 96 7.67 2.97 7.01
CA GLU A 96 8.51 3.78 6.10
C GLU A 96 7.78 4.97 5.47
N VAL A 97 6.44 4.98 5.51
CA VAL A 97 5.62 6.09 5.02
C VAL A 97 5.97 7.39 5.75
N ILE A 98 6.32 7.31 7.05
CA ILE A 98 6.71 8.48 7.84
C ILE A 98 8.01 9.07 7.28
N ASP A 99 9.03 8.23 7.09
CA ASP A 99 10.35 8.65 6.57
C ASP A 99 10.23 9.25 5.16
N ALA A 100 9.41 8.65 4.30
CA ALA A 100 9.16 9.17 2.96
C ALA A 100 8.48 10.55 2.98
N ASN A 101 7.50 10.74 3.87
CA ASN A 101 6.83 12.03 4.07
C ASN A 101 7.82 13.08 4.61
N GLU A 102 8.68 12.71 5.56
CA GLU A 102 9.73 13.60 6.08
C GLU A 102 10.74 14.00 5.01
N ALA A 103 11.17 13.07 4.15
CA ALA A 103 12.04 13.37 3.02
C ALA A 103 11.39 14.34 2.03
N GLN A 104 10.09 14.21 1.80
CA GLN A 104 9.32 15.14 0.97
C GLN A 104 9.22 16.54 1.60
N LEU A 105 8.96 16.63 2.91
CA LEU A 105 8.98 17.89 3.65
C LEU A 105 10.37 18.55 3.60
N PHE A 106 11.44 17.76 3.73
CA PHE A 106 12.81 18.23 3.60
C PHE A 106 13.08 18.82 2.22
N ALA A 107 12.67 18.15 1.15
CA ALA A 107 12.81 18.65 -0.22
C ALA A 107 12.05 19.98 -0.44
N TRP A 108 10.83 20.10 0.07
CA TRP A 108 10.07 21.37 0.02
C TRP A 108 10.76 22.48 0.79
N ASN A 109 11.27 22.21 1.99
CA ASN A 109 12.01 23.18 2.79
C ASN A 109 13.35 23.58 2.16
N ALA A 110 14.01 22.68 1.44
CA ALA A 110 15.23 23.01 0.70
C ALA A 110 14.93 23.90 -0.51
N ARG A 111 13.83 23.61 -1.20
CA ARG A 111 13.36 24.40 -2.35
C ARG A 111 12.97 25.82 -1.96
N THR A 112 12.31 26.01 -0.81
CA THR A 112 11.99 27.37 -0.30
C THR A 112 13.25 28.16 0.07
N LYS A 113 14.32 27.47 0.48
CA LYS A 113 15.65 28.07 0.73
C LYS A 113 16.46 28.31 -0.56
N GLY A 114 15.95 27.94 -1.73
CA GLY A 114 16.57 28.16 -3.03
C GLY A 114 17.44 27.00 -3.53
N ILE A 115 17.48 25.86 -2.84
CA ILE A 115 18.19 24.67 -3.30
C ILE A 115 17.19 23.78 -4.04
N ASP A 116 17.32 23.67 -5.37
CA ASP A 116 16.40 22.86 -6.16
C ASP A 116 16.72 21.37 -6.04
N ILE A 117 15.88 20.67 -5.29
CA ILE A 117 15.94 19.24 -5.06
C ILE A 117 14.50 18.73 -5.03
N ASN A 118 14.28 17.55 -5.62
CA ASN A 118 12.98 16.91 -5.66
C ASN A 118 13.10 15.47 -5.15
N ALA A 119 12.22 15.08 -4.22
CA ALA A 119 12.18 13.74 -3.64
C ALA A 119 11.91 12.64 -4.68
N LEU A 120 11.13 12.93 -5.74
CA LEU A 120 10.81 11.93 -6.76
C LEU A 120 11.86 11.90 -7.89
N ALA A 121 12.41 13.06 -8.27
CA ALA A 121 13.37 13.14 -9.37
C ALA A 121 14.78 12.71 -8.92
N ASP A 122 15.21 13.19 -7.75
CA ASP A 122 16.54 12.95 -7.20
C ASP A 122 16.47 12.30 -5.80
N PRO A 123 15.91 11.09 -5.64
CA PRO A 123 15.65 10.49 -4.33
C PRO A 123 16.94 10.24 -3.53
N THR A 124 18.01 9.80 -4.18
CA THR A 124 19.30 9.53 -3.53
C THR A 124 19.99 10.81 -3.06
N LYS A 125 19.88 11.89 -3.83
CA LYS A 125 20.43 13.21 -3.48
C LYS A 125 19.71 13.77 -2.25
N VAL A 126 18.38 13.67 -2.20
CA VAL A 126 17.58 14.06 -1.03
C VAL A 126 18.02 13.27 0.19
N GLU A 127 18.15 11.95 0.08
CA GLU A 127 18.54 11.11 1.22
C GLU A 127 19.94 11.40 1.75
N ILE A 128 20.93 11.64 0.87
CA ILE A 128 22.29 12.02 1.29
C ILE A 128 22.25 13.36 2.02
N MET A 129 21.60 14.37 1.44
CA MET A 129 21.49 15.69 2.06
C MET A 129 20.69 15.67 3.36
N ARG A 130 19.66 14.83 3.47
CA ARG A 130 18.88 14.63 4.71
C ARG A 130 19.77 14.05 5.81
N LYS A 131 20.54 13.00 5.51
CA LYS A 131 21.47 12.38 6.46
C LYS A 131 22.58 13.33 6.92
N GLU A 132 23.11 14.14 6.01
CA GLU A 132 24.09 15.18 6.35
C GLU A 132 23.46 16.25 7.25
N TYR A 133 22.27 16.73 6.89
CA TYR A 133 21.53 17.71 7.68
C TYR A 133 21.19 17.22 9.09
N GLU A 134 20.82 15.95 9.26
CA GLU A 134 20.56 15.35 10.57
C GLU A 134 21.81 15.29 11.45
N LYS A 135 22.98 14.97 10.88
CA LYS A 135 24.25 15.00 11.61
C LYS A 135 24.56 16.42 12.08
N GLU A 136 24.50 17.40 11.18
CA GLU A 136 24.74 18.80 11.53
C GLU A 136 23.70 19.35 12.51
N LYS A 137 22.44 18.91 12.43
CA LYS A 137 21.39 19.29 13.38
C LYS A 137 21.74 18.78 14.78
N LYS A 138 22.17 17.52 14.93
CA LYS A 138 22.59 16.96 16.23
C LYS A 138 23.77 17.73 16.81
N ASP A 139 24.77 18.05 16.01
CA ASP A 139 25.95 18.80 16.48
C ASP A 139 25.60 20.25 16.85
N ARG A 140 24.73 20.92 16.06
CA ARG A 140 24.18 22.24 16.40
C ARG A 140 23.39 22.20 17.71
N MET A 141 22.57 21.18 17.94
CA MET A 141 21.82 21.03 19.20
C MET A 141 22.77 20.88 20.39
N LYS A 142 23.83 20.06 20.29
CA LYS A 142 24.86 19.95 21.34
C LYS A 142 25.52 21.30 21.66
N GLN A 143 25.93 22.03 20.63
CA GLN A 143 26.52 23.37 20.82
C GLN A 143 25.56 24.37 21.48
N ILE A 144 24.25 24.25 21.22
CA ILE A 144 23.23 25.06 21.88
C ILE A 144 23.12 24.67 23.35
N PHE A 145 23.12 23.37 23.68
CA PHE A 145 23.10 22.90 25.06
C PHE A 145 24.34 23.33 25.85
N ASP A 146 25.54 23.26 25.26
CA ASP A 146 26.77 23.71 25.91
C ASP A 146 26.76 25.21 26.23
N LYS A 147 26.17 26.03 25.35
CA LYS A 147 26.15 27.48 25.49
C LYS A 147 25.09 28.00 26.44
N TYR A 148 23.91 27.39 26.41
CA TYR A 148 22.73 27.93 27.08
C TYR A 148 22.24 27.06 28.24
N GLY A 149 22.78 25.85 28.42
CA GLY A 149 22.23 24.85 29.32
C GLY A 149 20.83 24.40 28.88
N GLY A 150 20.20 23.50 29.64
CA GLY A 150 18.81 23.09 29.40
C GLY A 150 18.58 21.61 29.11
N GLU A 151 19.61 20.77 29.18
CA GLU A 151 19.44 19.31 29.14
C GLU A 151 18.52 18.82 30.28
N GLU A 152 18.57 19.47 31.45
CA GLU A 152 17.76 19.15 32.64
C GLU A 152 16.25 19.41 32.47
N HIS A 153 15.84 20.17 31.46
CA HIS A 153 14.43 20.54 31.23
C HIS A 153 13.76 19.73 30.11
N MET A 154 14.49 18.84 29.44
CA MET A 154 13.86 17.79 28.64
C MET A 154 13.35 16.72 29.60
N ILE A 155 12.14 16.92 30.14
CA ILE A 155 11.41 15.85 30.84
C ILE A 155 11.32 14.69 29.86
N SER A 156 12.08 13.63 30.15
CA SER A 156 11.97 12.37 29.46
C SER A 156 10.59 11.82 29.77
N THR A 157 9.69 11.86 28.79
CA THR A 157 8.35 11.25 28.89
C THR A 157 8.41 9.73 29.15
N LYS A 158 9.61 9.13 29.29
CA LYS A 158 9.82 7.71 29.55
C LYS A 158 9.71 7.30 31.02
N ASP A 159 9.77 8.23 31.97
CA ASP A 159 9.83 7.89 33.40
C ASP A 159 8.43 7.74 34.04
N GLU A 160 7.36 8.24 33.40
CA GLU A 160 5.99 8.12 33.94
C GLU A 160 5.34 6.75 33.67
N ASP A 161 5.78 6.03 32.63
CA ASP A 161 5.19 4.73 32.25
C ASP A 161 5.68 3.54 33.10
N LEU A 162 6.69 3.73 33.95
CA LEU A 162 7.28 2.67 34.80
C LEU A 162 6.81 2.71 36.26
N THR A 163 5.98 3.68 36.65
CA THR A 163 5.53 3.84 38.05
C THR A 163 4.07 3.45 38.29
N ASN A 164 3.32 3.11 37.23
CA ASN A 164 1.98 2.55 37.30
C ASN A 164 1.95 1.12 36.70
N ALA A 165 2.68 0.21 37.35
CA ALA A 165 2.56 -1.23 37.15
C ALA A 165 2.59 -1.94 38.52
#